data_AF-A0A2G2FXY8-F1
#
_entry.id   AF-A0A2G2FXY8-F1
#
_cell.length_a   1.000
_cell.length_b   1.000
_cell.length_c   1.000
_cell.angle_alpha   90.00
_cell.angle_beta   90.00
_cell.angle_gamma   90.00
#
_symmetry.space_group_name_H-M   'P 1'
#
loop_
_entity.id
_entity.type
_entity.pdbx_description
1 polymer ?
#
loop_
_entity_poly.entity_id
_entity_poly.type
_entity_poly.pdbx_seq_one_letter_code
_entity_poly.pdbx_strand_id
1 'polypeptide(L)'
;MQTVLNNLSKRRKMMFYILMAISVLALIINYFFNIPTTSYFGEENNIYIVYGLISYKIIELCVLYLIFYRRHLHKLTHEEHTNELLAKFEKNAKRFFMLVPHGSTIFGMISYKLTANIYIFLLFMLIASIALFLVKPKKSFT
;
A
#
# COMPACT_ATOMS: atom_id res chain seq x y z
N MET A 1 5.74 -21.36 12.86
CA MET A 1 5.20 -19.99 13.09
C MET A 1 6.28 -18.89 13.06
N GLN A 2 7.40 -19.05 13.78
CA GLN A 2 8.47 -18.03 13.83
C GLN A 2 9.07 -17.71 12.45
N THR A 3 9.30 -18.72 11.60
CA THR A 3 9.79 -18.55 10.23
C THR A 3 8.82 -17.74 9.36
N VAL A 4 7.51 -17.98 9.49
CA VAL A 4 6.46 -17.27 8.75
C VAL A 4 6.39 -15.80 9.18
N LEU A 5 6.37 -15.54 10.48
CA LEU A 5 6.39 -14.18 11.04
C LEU A 5 7.64 -13.41 10.59
N ASN A 6 8.81 -14.06 10.59
CA ASN A 6 10.05 -13.50 10.09
C ASN A 6 9.96 -13.17 8.59
N ASN A 7 9.43 -14.09 7.77
CA ASN A 7 9.25 -13.87 6.33
C ASN A 7 8.31 -12.71 6.03
N LEU A 8 7.19 -12.58 6.75
CA LEU A 8 6.28 -11.44 6.63
C LEU A 8 6.96 -10.12 7.01
N SER A 9 7.69 -10.13 8.12
CA SER A 9 8.41 -8.94 8.60
C SER A 9 9.45 -8.47 7.58
N LYS A 10 10.18 -9.42 6.96
CA LYS A 10 11.17 -9.17 5.91
C LYS A 10 10.50 -8.58 4.67
N ARG A 11 9.39 -9.18 4.21
CA ARG A 11 8.62 -8.68 3.05
C ARG A 11 8.08 -7.26 3.29
N ARG A 12 7.52 -7.00 4.46
CA ARG A 12 7.04 -5.67 4.84
C ARG A 12 8.16 -4.63 4.80
N LYS A 13 9.32 -4.94 5.41
CA LYS A 13 10.49 -4.04 5.39
C LYS A 13 10.97 -3.78 3.96
N MET A 14 11.06 -4.83 3.15
CA MET A 14 11.45 -4.71 1.74
C MET A 14 10.51 -3.78 0.98
N MET A 15 9.19 -3.95 1.13
CA MET A 15 8.20 -3.10 0.45
C MET A 15 8.23 -1.65 0.94
N PHE A 16 8.50 -1.44 2.23
CA PHE A 16 8.71 -0.10 2.78
C PHE A 16 9.93 0.59 2.15
N TYR A 17 11.06 -0.11 2.01
CA TYR A 17 12.24 0.42 1.34
C TYR A 17 11.99 0.71 -0.14
N ILE A 18 11.22 -0.14 -0.82
CA ILE A 18 10.80 0.11 -2.22
C ILE A 18 9.97 1.39 -2.31
N LEU A 19 9.00 1.60 -1.40
CA LEU A 19 8.20 2.83 -1.36
C LEU A 19 9.05 4.08 -1.11
N MET A 20 10.02 4.00 -0.20
CA MET A 20 10.98 5.09 0.02
C MET A 20 11.81 5.38 -1.23
N ALA A 21 12.37 4.36 -1.88
CA ALA A 21 13.16 4.52 -3.09
C ALA A 21 12.34 5.17 -4.21
N ILE A 22 11.09 4.73 -4.40
CA ILE A 22 10.16 5.32 -5.36
C ILE A 22 9.87 6.79 -5.01
N SER A 23 9.66 7.11 -3.74
CA SER A 23 9.39 8.48 -3.28
C SER A 23 10.57 9.42 -3.56
N VAL A 24 11.79 8.96 -3.27
CA VAL A 24 13.02 9.72 -3.55
C VAL A 24 13.21 9.91 -5.06
N LEU A 25 13.02 8.85 -5.86
CA LEU A 25 13.09 8.95 -7.32
C LEU A 25 12.06 9.94 -7.87
N ALA A 26 10.84 9.92 -7.36
CA ALA A 26 9.78 10.85 -7.79
C ALA A 26 10.14 12.31 -7.48
N LEU A 27 10.75 12.58 -6.32
CA LEU A 27 11.25 13.91 -5.95
C LEU A 27 12.37 14.38 -6.90
N ILE A 28 13.33 13.49 -7.21
CA ILE A 28 14.40 13.78 -8.17
C ILE A 28 13.81 14.10 -9.54
N ILE A 29 12.87 13.28 -10.03
CA ILE A 29 12.22 13.51 -11.33
C ILE A 29 11.47 14.85 -11.34
N ASN A 30 10.69 15.15 -10.30
CA ASN A 30 9.99 16.42 -10.19
C ASN A 30 10.93 17.63 -10.12
N TYR A 31 12.13 17.48 -9.56
CA TYR A 31 13.12 18.55 -9.49
C TYR A 31 13.77 18.84 -10.85
N PHE A 32 14.08 17.80 -11.63
CA PHE A 32 14.78 17.96 -12.92
C PHE A 32 13.85 18.12 -14.12
N PHE A 33 12.62 17.61 -14.05
CA PHE A 33 11.69 17.57 -15.18
C PHE A 33 10.41 18.33 -14.85
N ASN A 34 10.05 19.29 -15.70
CA ASN A 34 8.76 19.95 -15.63
C ASN A 34 7.70 19.06 -16.29
N ILE A 35 6.80 18.49 -15.48
CA ILE A 35 5.76 17.58 -15.94
C ILE A 35 4.44 18.35 -16.02
N PRO A 36 3.93 18.64 -17.23
CA PRO A 36 2.67 19.37 -17.38
C PRO A 36 1.47 18.52 -16.97
N THR A 37 0.40 19.19 -16.55
CA THR A 37 -0.88 18.57 -16.25
C THR A 37 -1.53 17.99 -17.51
N THR A 38 -2.17 16.83 -17.37
CA THR A 38 -3.05 16.32 -18.44
C THR A 38 -4.46 16.88 -18.32
N SER A 39 -5.00 17.40 -19.42
CA SER A 39 -6.35 17.95 -19.53
C SER A 39 -7.43 16.92 -19.91
N TYR A 40 -7.16 15.62 -19.72
CA TYR A 40 -7.99 14.53 -20.24
C TYR A 40 -9.46 14.54 -19.74
N PHE A 41 -9.71 15.11 -18.55
CA PHE A 41 -11.04 15.15 -17.93
C PHE A 41 -11.60 16.58 -17.76
N GLY A 42 -10.93 17.59 -18.35
CA GLY A 42 -11.14 19.00 -18.04
C GLY A 42 -10.38 19.42 -16.78
N GLU A 43 -9.63 20.52 -16.86
CA GLU A 43 -8.71 20.95 -15.80
C GLU A 43 -9.41 21.19 -14.45
N GLU A 44 -10.64 21.72 -14.48
CA GLU A 44 -11.46 21.95 -13.29
C GLU A 44 -11.85 20.64 -12.57
N ASN A 45 -11.99 19.54 -13.30
CA ASN A 45 -12.42 18.25 -12.76
C ASN A 45 -11.27 17.40 -12.22
N ASN A 46 -10.03 17.69 -12.62
CA ASN A 46 -8.86 16.91 -12.26
C ASN A 46 -8.71 16.76 -10.73
N ILE A 47 -8.98 17.83 -9.97
CA ILE A 47 -8.85 17.80 -8.51
C ILE A 47 -9.92 16.93 -7.84
N TYR A 48 -11.16 16.92 -8.35
CA TYR A 48 -12.23 16.08 -7.82
C TYR A 48 -11.97 14.59 -8.08
N ILE A 49 -11.41 14.25 -9.25
CA ILE A 49 -10.96 12.88 -9.56
C ILE A 49 -9.90 12.45 -8.57
N VAL A 50 -8.94 13.32 -8.26
CA VAL A 50 -7.88 13.02 -7.28
C VAL A 50 -8.45 12.78 -5.89
N TYR A 51 -9.40 13.58 -5.43
CA TYR A 51 -10.08 13.33 -4.15
C TYR A 51 -10.85 12.00 -4.17
N GLY A 52 -11.46 11.65 -5.29
CA GLY A 52 -12.06 10.34 -5.52
C GLY A 52 -11.04 9.20 -5.39
N LEU A 53 -9.86 9.34 -6.00
CA LEU A 53 -8.78 8.36 -5.92
C LEU A 53 -8.23 8.21 -4.50
N ILE A 54 -8.05 9.32 -3.77
CA ILE A 54 -7.60 9.30 -2.38
C ILE A 54 -8.62 8.56 -1.52
N SER A 55 -9.90 8.92 -1.64
CA SER A 55 -11.00 8.31 -0.89
C SER A 55 -11.13 6.81 -1.19
N TYR A 56 -11.10 6.45 -2.48
CA TYR A 56 -11.08 5.06 -2.93
C TYR A 56 -9.92 4.30 -2.31
N LYS A 57 -8.71 4.89 -2.29
CA LYS A 57 -7.53 4.20 -1.78
C LYS A 57 -7.58 3.96 -0.28
N ILE A 58 -8.09 4.91 0.48
CA ILE A 58 -8.31 4.74 1.92
C ILE A 58 -9.30 3.59 2.16
N ILE A 59 -10.44 3.58 1.46
CA ILE A 59 -11.45 2.53 1.59
C ILE A 59 -10.89 1.16 1.18
N GLU A 60 -10.20 1.07 0.04
CA GLU A 60 -9.56 -0.14 -0.46
C GLU A 60 -8.59 -0.72 0.59
N LEU A 61 -7.74 0.12 1.17
CA LEU A 61 -6.77 -0.31 2.17
C LEU A 61 -7.43 -0.73 3.48
N CYS A 62 -8.48 -0.04 3.92
CA CYS A 62 -9.29 -0.48 5.07
C CYS A 62 -9.92 -1.86 4.84
N VAL A 63 -10.51 -2.09 3.66
CA VAL A 63 -11.09 -3.39 3.29
C VAL A 63 -10.01 -4.47 3.24
N LEU A 64 -8.88 -4.21 2.58
CA LEU A 64 -7.76 -5.15 2.51
C LEU A 64 -7.20 -5.47 3.90
N TYR A 65 -7.07 -4.47 4.77
CA TYR A 65 -6.65 -4.64 6.16
C TYR A 65 -7.64 -5.52 6.93
N LEU A 66 -8.94 -5.25 6.83
CA LEU A 66 -9.97 -6.05 7.51
C LEU A 66 -9.98 -7.50 7.03
N ILE A 67 -9.89 -7.73 5.72
CA ILE A 67 -9.83 -9.09 5.16
C ILE A 67 -8.56 -9.79 5.65
N PHE A 68 -7.40 -9.13 5.60
CA PHE A 68 -6.14 -9.72 6.00
C PHE A 68 -6.09 -10.02 7.51
N TYR A 69 -6.48 -9.05 8.35
CA TYR A 69 -6.42 -9.15 9.80
C TYR A 69 -7.49 -10.09 10.36
N ARG A 70 -8.77 -9.85 10.03
CA ARG A 70 -9.90 -10.60 10.60
C ARG A 70 -9.98 -12.03 10.06
N ARG A 71 -9.71 -12.24 8.77
CA ARG A 71 -9.91 -13.55 8.14
C ARG A 71 -8.69 -14.46 8.25
N HIS A 72 -7.49 -13.90 8.29
CA HIS A 72 -6.27 -14.69 8.18
C HIS A 72 -5.39 -14.58 9.41
N LEU A 73 -5.13 -13.38 9.94
CA LEU A 73 -4.29 -13.24 11.14
C LEU A 73 -4.98 -13.80 12.39
N HIS A 74 -6.25 -13.46 12.62
CA HIS A 74 -7.02 -13.91 13.79
C HIS A 74 -7.19 -15.43 13.84
N LYS A 75 -7.59 -16.05 12.71
CA LYS A 75 -7.72 -17.52 12.60
C LYS A 75 -6.39 -18.24 12.87
N LEU A 76 -5.28 -17.72 12.34
CA LEU A 76 -3.96 -18.33 12.57
C LEU A 76 -3.53 -18.27 14.04
N THR A 77 -3.98 -17.26 14.79
CA THR A 77 -3.66 -17.09 16.22
C THR A 77 -4.57 -17.86 17.17
N HIS A 78 -5.77 -18.28 16.73
CA HIS A 78 -6.78 -18.89 17.61
C HIS A 78 -7.19 -20.33 17.22
N GLU A 79 -6.99 -20.77 15.98
CA GLU A 79 -7.35 -22.14 15.52
C GLU A 79 -6.11 -23.03 15.34
N GLU A 80 -6.30 -24.35 15.47
CA GLU A 80 -5.26 -25.37 15.28
C GLU A 80 -4.52 -25.21 13.95
N HIS A 81 -3.19 -25.30 14.04
CA HIS A 81 -2.25 -24.94 12.98
C HIS A 81 -2.16 -26.01 11.88
N THR A 82 -3.19 -26.10 11.05
CA THR A 82 -3.13 -26.94 9.85
C THR A 82 -2.22 -26.31 8.79
N ASN A 83 -1.40 -27.14 8.13
CA ASN A 83 -0.50 -26.70 7.06
C ASN A 83 -1.23 -25.97 5.92
N GLU A 84 -2.50 -26.30 5.68
CA GLU A 84 -3.33 -25.68 4.65
C GLU A 84 -3.72 -24.23 4.98
N LEU A 85 -4.09 -23.94 6.23
CA LEU A 85 -4.40 -22.57 6.69
C LEU A 85 -3.18 -21.66 6.58
N LEU A 86 -2.00 -22.18 6.91
CA LEU A 86 -0.73 -21.47 6.85
C LEU A 86 -0.33 -21.14 5.40
N ALA A 87 -0.52 -22.07 4.46
CA ALA A 87 -0.29 -21.84 3.04
C ALA A 87 -1.26 -20.78 2.46
N LYS A 88 -2.55 -20.83 2.81
CA LYS A 88 -3.54 -19.81 2.40
C LYS A 88 -3.18 -18.44 2.97
N PHE A 89 -2.75 -18.38 4.23
CA PHE A 89 -2.30 -17.15 4.87
C PHE A 89 -1.09 -16.54 4.14
N GLU A 90 -0.05 -17.32 3.85
CA GLU A 90 1.15 -16.80 3.18
C GLU A 90 0.85 -16.27 1.77
N LYS A 91 -0.05 -16.95 1.02
CA LYS A 91 -0.49 -16.50 -0.31
C LYS A 91 -1.21 -15.15 -0.23
N ASN A 92 -2.12 -14.99 0.73
CA ASN A 92 -2.88 -13.75 0.89
C ASN A 92 -2.01 -12.62 1.45
N ALA A 93 -1.08 -12.92 2.35
CA ALA A 93 -0.08 -11.97 2.81
C ALA A 93 0.79 -11.45 1.66
N LYS A 94 1.28 -12.36 0.80
CA LYS A 94 2.06 -11.96 -0.38
C LYS A 94 1.29 -11.00 -1.28
N ARG A 95 0.01 -11.31 -1.55
CA ARG A 95 -0.88 -10.44 -2.34
C ARG A 95 -1.05 -9.08 -1.68
N PHE A 96 -1.34 -9.02 -0.37
CA PHE A 96 -1.48 -7.78 0.37
C PHE A 96 -0.22 -6.91 0.25
N PHE A 97 0.96 -7.47 0.55
CA PHE A 97 2.23 -6.73 0.51
C PHE A 97 2.64 -6.28 -0.90
N MET A 98 2.10 -6.88 -1.97
CA MET A 98 2.32 -6.42 -3.34
C MET A 98 1.29 -5.37 -3.77
N LEU A 99 0.00 -5.58 -3.46
CA LEU A 99 -1.09 -4.71 -3.90
C LEU A 99 -1.03 -3.33 -3.24
N VAL A 100 -0.68 -3.26 -1.95
CA VAL A 100 -0.62 -2.00 -1.21
C VAL A 100 0.37 -1.01 -1.83
N PRO A 101 1.66 -1.37 -2.05
CA PRO A 101 2.59 -0.48 -2.74
C PRO A 101 2.18 -0.22 -4.19
N HIS A 102 1.90 -1.28 -4.96
CA HIS A 102 1.68 -1.18 -6.39
C HIS A 102 0.48 -0.28 -6.74
N GLY A 103 -0.67 -0.52 -6.12
CA GLY A 103 -1.85 0.30 -6.37
C GLY A 103 -1.69 1.74 -5.88
N SER A 104 -0.90 1.98 -4.83
CA SER A 104 -0.65 3.34 -4.35
C SER A 104 0.30 4.11 -5.27
N THR A 105 1.30 3.43 -5.85
CA THR A 105 2.18 4.03 -6.86
C THR A 105 1.41 4.41 -8.12
N ILE A 106 0.54 3.52 -8.60
CA ILE A 106 -0.28 3.80 -9.79
C ILE A 106 -1.20 4.99 -9.55
N PHE A 107 -1.98 4.99 -8.47
CA PHE A 107 -2.90 6.11 -8.20
C PHE A 107 -2.17 7.41 -7.86
N GLY A 108 -1.03 7.33 -7.16
CA GLY A 108 -0.17 8.48 -6.95
C GLY A 108 0.32 9.06 -8.27
N MET A 109 0.78 8.24 -9.20
CA MET A 109 1.29 8.69 -10.49
C MET A 109 0.19 9.31 -11.36
N ILE A 110 -1.00 8.70 -11.39
CA ILE A 110 -2.17 9.28 -12.06
C ILE A 110 -2.50 10.65 -11.45
N SER A 111 -2.56 10.73 -10.12
CA SER A 111 -2.91 11.98 -9.43
C SER A 111 -1.88 13.08 -9.66
N TYR A 112 -0.60 12.71 -9.67
CA TYR A 112 0.49 13.62 -10.02
C TYR A 112 0.37 14.12 -11.46
N LYS A 113 0.08 13.24 -12.42
CA LYS A 113 -0.10 13.63 -13.82
C LYS A 113 -1.30 14.57 -14.04
N LEU A 114 -2.37 14.40 -13.25
CA LEU A 114 -3.56 15.24 -13.32
C LEU A 114 -3.35 16.63 -12.71
N THR A 115 -2.44 16.77 -11.74
CA THR A 115 -2.32 18.00 -10.92
C THR A 115 -0.95 18.67 -10.98
N ALA A 116 0.05 18.02 -11.56
CA ALA A 116 1.47 18.38 -11.48
C ALA A 116 1.96 18.61 -10.04
N ASN A 117 1.25 18.05 -9.04
CA ASN A 117 1.55 18.27 -7.63
C ASN A 117 2.17 17.02 -7.01
N ILE A 118 3.48 17.04 -6.80
CA ILE A 118 4.24 15.92 -6.22
C ILE A 118 3.80 15.57 -4.80
N TYR A 119 3.27 16.54 -4.04
CA TYR A 119 2.78 16.28 -2.67
C TYR A 119 1.62 15.28 -2.67
N ILE A 120 0.81 15.25 -3.73
CA ILE A 120 -0.28 14.28 -3.87
C ILE A 120 0.29 12.88 -4.11
N PHE A 121 1.32 12.74 -4.95
CA PHE A 121 2.04 11.46 -5.10
C PHE A 121 2.58 10.96 -3.75
N LEU A 122 3.25 11.86 -3.02
CA LEU A 122 3.83 11.55 -1.71
C LEU A 122 2.76 11.17 -0.68
N LEU A 123 1.56 11.76 -0.76
CA LEU A 123 0.42 11.37 0.06
C LEU A 123 0.04 9.90 -0.17
N PHE A 124 -0.02 9.44 -1.42
CA PHE A 124 -0.27 8.02 -1.70
C PHE A 124 0.85 7.12 -1.16
N MET A 125 2.11 7.54 -1.26
CA MET A 125 3.24 6.81 -0.68
C MET A 125 3.15 6.73 0.85
N LEU A 126 2.72 7.82 1.50
CA LEU A 126 2.49 7.90 2.94
C LEU A 126 1.35 6.98 3.37
N ILE A 127 0.22 7.02 2.68
CA ILE A 127 -0.94 6.14 2.93
C ILE A 127 -0.52 4.67 2.84
N ALA A 128 0.22 4.28 1.79
CA ALA A 128 0.75 2.93 1.64
C ALA A 128 1.70 2.54 2.79
N SER A 129 2.56 3.46 3.20
CA SER A 129 3.51 3.27 4.30
C SER A 129 2.79 3.04 5.64
N ILE A 130 1.73 3.82 5.92
CA ILE A 130 0.88 3.64 7.09
C ILE A 130 0.20 2.26 7.05
N ALA A 131 -0.37 1.87 5.91
CA ALA A 131 -1.01 0.56 5.76
C ALA A 131 -0.03 -0.60 6.00
N LEU A 132 1.19 -0.51 5.48
CA LEU A 132 2.25 -1.48 5.77
C LEU A 132 2.64 -1.49 7.26
N PHE A 133 2.71 -0.32 7.90
CA PHE A 133 3.07 -0.20 9.31
C PHE A 133 2.02 -0.85 10.23
N LEU A 134 0.73 -0.61 9.95
CA LEU A 134 -0.40 -1.18 10.69
C LEU A 134 -0.44 -2.71 10.61
N VAL A 135 0.00 -3.29 9.50
CA VAL A 135 0.17 -4.75 9.36
C VAL A 135 1.50 -5.17 10.00
N LYS A 136 1.55 -5.09 11.33
CA LYS A 136 2.65 -5.64 12.12
C LYS A 136 2.33 -7.07 12.53
N PRO A 137 3.09 -8.07 12.08
CA PRO A 137 3.02 -9.41 12.65
C PRO A 137 3.62 -9.34 14.07
N LYS A 138 2.83 -8.96 15.07
CA LYS A 138 3.19 -9.17 16.47
C LYS A 138 2.84 -10.63 16.82
N LYS A 139 3.73 -11.29 17.56
CA LYS A 139 3.33 -12.42 18.41
C LYS A 139 2.31 -11.83 19.39
N SER A 140 1.02 -12.10 19.21
CA SER A 140 0.05 -11.90 20.30
C SER A 140 0.29 -13.03 21.29
N PHE A 141 1.32 -12.88 22.12
CA PHE A 141 1.39 -13.54 23.42
C PHE A 141 1.19 -12.43 24.43
N THR A 142 -0.07 -12.10 24.66
CA THR A 142 -0.61 -11.53 25.90
C THR A 142 -2.11 -11.68 25.83
#